data_AF-A0AAN2FKB4-F1
#
_entry.id   AF-A0AAN2FKB4-F1
#
_cell.length_a   1.000
_cell.length_b   1.000
_cell.length_c   1.000
_cell.angle_alpha   90.00
_cell.angle_beta   90.00
_cell.angle_gamma   90.00
#
_symmetry.space_group_name_H-M   'P 1'
#
loop_
_entity.id
_entity.type
_entity.pdbx_description
1 polymer ?
#
loop_
_entity_poly.entity_id
_entity_poly.type
_entity_poly.pdbx_seq_one_letter_code
_entity_poly.pdbx_strand_id
1 'polypeptide(L)'
;MTGFSRDGLIHQLSSDAGEGYDISDATVAVDSLSIDWNQEAVKSAKEYLSMMGFSCKGLIEQLSSSAGDKYTVDQATYGAKQAGGC
;
A
#
# COMPACT_ATOMS: atom_id res chain seq x y z
N MET A 1 10.85 -1.55 -6.54
CA MET A 1 9.44 -1.54 -7.00
C MET A 1 8.62 -1.37 -5.74
N THR A 2 7.90 -0.26 -5.66
CA THR A 2 7.03 0.11 -4.54
C THR A 2 5.91 -0.89 -4.40
N GLY A 3 5.56 -1.26 -3.17
CA GLY A 3 4.36 -2.06 -2.91
C GLY A 3 3.10 -1.21 -3.10
N PHE A 4 2.00 -1.85 -3.49
CA PHE A 4 0.67 -1.22 -3.52
C PHE A 4 -0.24 -1.90 -2.50
N SER A 5 -1.06 -1.09 -1.82
CA SER A 5 -2.27 -1.64 -1.21
C SER A 5 -3.27 -2.01 -2.29
N ARG A 6 -4.25 -2.85 -1.94
CA ARG A 6 -5.36 -3.18 -2.82
C ARG A 6 -6.03 -1.91 -3.38
N ASP A 7 -6.38 -0.99 -2.50
CA ASP A 7 -7.09 0.24 -2.87
C ASP A 7 -6.19 1.22 -3.61
N GLY A 8 -4.89 1.24 -3.30
CA GLY A 8 -3.89 2.01 -4.02
C GLY A 8 -3.74 1.53 -5.46
N LEU A 9 -3.71 0.21 -5.68
CA LEU A 9 -3.63 -0.36 -7.02
C LEU A 9 -4.92 -0.11 -7.82
N ILE A 10 -6.09 -0.27 -7.20
CA ILE A 10 -7.37 0.07 -7.84
C ILE A 10 -7.38 1.54 -8.25
N HIS A 11 -6.95 2.44 -7.36
CA HIS A 11 -6.89 3.87 -7.64
C HIS A 11 -5.92 4.20 -8.78
N GLN A 12 -4.74 3.58 -8.82
CA GLN A 12 -3.79 3.76 -9.91
C GLN A 12 -4.39 3.35 -11.26
N LEU A 13 -5.11 2.22 -11.30
CA LEU A 13 -5.74 1.73 -12.53
C LEU A 13 -6.95 2.58 -12.96
N SER A 14 -7.73 3.10 -12.01
CA SER A 14 -8.98 3.79 -12.32
C SER A 14 -8.85 5.30 -12.44
N SER A 15 -7.75 5.90 -11.99
CA SER A 15 -7.59 7.36 -12.02
C SER A 15 -7.27 7.87 -13.43
N ASP A 16 -7.75 9.06 -13.77
CA ASP A 16 -7.48 9.74 -15.05
C ASP A 16 -5.99 10.06 -15.25
N ALA A 17 -5.24 10.23 -14.15
CA ALA A 17 -3.80 10.43 -14.16
C ALA A 17 -3.00 9.11 -14.24
N GLY A 18 -3.67 7.98 -14.06
CA GLY A 18 -3.12 6.64 -14.18
C GLY A 18 -3.51 6.01 -15.51
N GLU A 19 -4.19 4.86 -15.45
CA GLU A 19 -4.57 4.10 -16.65
C GLU A 19 -5.99 4.40 -17.17
N GLY A 20 -6.83 5.08 -16.36
CA GLY A 20 -8.16 5.53 -16.77
C GLY A 20 -9.21 4.44 -17.01
N TYR A 21 -9.07 3.25 -16.39
CA TYR A 21 -10.09 2.21 -16.47
C TYR A 21 -11.32 2.52 -15.61
N ASP A 22 -12.47 1.95 -15.98
CA ASP A 22 -13.64 1.97 -15.10
C ASP A 22 -13.29 1.34 -13.74
N ILE A 23 -13.75 1.98 -12.65
CA ILE A 23 -13.42 1.52 -11.29
C ILE A 23 -13.89 0.08 -11.02
N SER A 24 -14.99 -0.33 -11.66
CA SER A 24 -15.49 -1.71 -11.58
C SER A 24 -14.52 -2.70 -12.21
N ASP A 25 -13.97 -2.36 -13.37
CA ASP A 25 -13.07 -3.23 -14.12
C ASP A 25 -11.72 -3.33 -13.41
N ALA A 26 -11.20 -2.19 -12.92
CA ALA A 26 -10.01 -2.15 -12.08
C ALA A 26 -10.19 -3.01 -10.81
N THR A 27 -11.35 -2.92 -10.15
CA THR A 27 -11.65 -3.70 -8.94
C THR A 27 -11.68 -5.19 -9.25
N VAL A 28 -12.39 -5.61 -10.30
CA VAL A 28 -12.46 -7.03 -10.72
C VAL A 28 -11.07 -7.55 -11.08
N ALA A 29 -10.28 -6.77 -11.81
CA ALA A 29 -8.92 -7.15 -12.17
C ALA A 29 -8.05 -7.36 -10.92
N VAL A 30 -8.02 -6.41 -10.00
CA VAL A 30 -7.22 -6.49 -8.76
C VAL A 30 -7.69 -7.65 -7.86
N ASP A 31 -9.00 -7.85 -7.73
CA ASP A 31 -9.57 -8.93 -6.91
C ASP A 31 -9.36 -10.33 -7.51
N SER A 32 -9.10 -10.42 -8.82
CA SER A 32 -8.73 -11.69 -9.46
C SER A 32 -7.29 -12.13 -9.16
N LEU A 33 -6.46 -11.24 -8.61
CA LEU A 33 -5.06 -11.53 -8.31
C LEU A 33 -4.92 -12.24 -6.96
N SER A 34 -4.05 -13.23 -6.90
CA SER A 34 -3.64 -13.87 -5.65
C SER A 34 -2.44 -13.14 -5.03
N ILE A 35 -2.70 -11.96 -4.44
CA ILE A 35 -1.66 -11.12 -3.83
C ILE A 35 -1.69 -11.23 -2.30
N ASP A 36 -0.52 -11.40 -1.70
CA ASP A 36 -0.34 -11.19 -0.26
C ASP A 36 -0.10 -9.70 0.03
N TRP A 37 -1.19 -8.99 0.31
CA TRP A 37 -1.16 -7.55 0.62
C TRP A 37 -0.35 -7.20 1.86
N ASN A 38 -0.13 -8.14 2.78
CA ASN A 38 0.78 -7.92 3.90
C ASN A 38 2.22 -7.81 3.39
N GLN A 39 2.63 -8.63 2.43
CA GLN A 39 3.98 -8.55 1.84
C GLN A 39 4.18 -7.27 1.04
N GLU A 40 3.14 -6.77 0.35
CA GLU A 40 3.21 -5.46 -0.30
C GLU A 40 3.41 -4.34 0.74
N ALA A 41 2.71 -4.39 1.89
CA ALA A 41 2.93 -3.44 2.98
C ALA A 41 4.36 -3.50 3.55
N VAL A 42 4.99 -4.70 3.63
CA VAL A 42 6.41 -4.83 4.02
C VAL A 42 7.32 -4.15 3.01
N LYS A 43 7.06 -4.28 1.71
CA LYS A 43 7.85 -3.63 0.66
C LYS A 43 7.76 -2.11 0.76
N SER A 44 6.54 -1.56 0.86
CA SER A 44 6.33 -0.12 1.06
C SER A 44 7.02 0.39 2.33
N ALA A 45 6.87 -0.34 3.44
CA ALA A 45 7.50 0.03 4.72
C ALA A 45 9.03 0.10 4.62
N LYS A 46 9.66 -0.90 3.99
CA LYS A 46 11.12 -0.92 3.76
C LYS A 46 11.58 0.23 2.88
N GLU A 47 10.80 0.58 1.87
CA GLU A 47 11.11 1.69 0.97
C GLU A 47 11.07 3.04 1.70
N TYR A 48 10.00 3.32 2.45
CA TYR A 48 9.93 4.52 3.29
C TYR A 48 11.12 4.62 4.26
N LEU A 49 11.46 3.52 4.95
CA LEU A 49 12.60 3.47 5.88
C LEU A 49 13.95 3.65 5.19
N SER A 50 14.06 3.29 3.91
CA SER A 50 15.30 3.52 3.13
C SER A 50 15.47 4.99 2.71
N MET A 51 14.37 5.73 2.59
CA MET A 51 14.37 7.13 2.18
C MET A 51 14.56 8.08 3.38
N MET A 52 13.92 7.77 4.51
CA MET A 52 13.99 8.60 5.72
C MET A 52 13.60 7.82 6.97
N GLY A 53 13.97 8.36 8.14
CA GLY A 53 13.57 7.78 9.42
C GLY A 53 12.10 8.01 9.73
N PHE A 54 11.43 6.98 10.24
CA PHE A 54 10.07 7.06 10.76
C PHE A 54 10.02 6.56 12.20
N SER A 55 9.07 7.08 12.99
CA SER A 55 8.62 6.38 14.20
C SER A 55 7.68 5.24 13.80
N CYS A 56 7.56 4.19 14.64
CA CYS A 56 6.61 3.08 14.41
C CYS A 56 5.20 3.59 14.11
N LYS A 57 4.67 4.50 14.94
CA LYS A 57 3.34 5.11 14.73
C LYS A 57 3.27 5.89 13.41
N GLY A 58 4.28 6.72 13.12
CA GLY A 58 4.30 7.52 11.91
C GLY A 58 4.37 6.68 10.63
N LEU A 59 5.10 5.55 10.65
CA LEU A 59 5.15 4.63 9.52
C LEU A 59 3.81 3.94 9.30
N ILE A 60 3.15 3.50 10.38
CA ILE A 60 1.80 2.92 10.30
C ILE A 60 0.80 3.95 9.74
N GLU A 61 0.86 5.20 10.21
CA GLU A 61 0.01 6.29 9.70
C GLU A 61 0.28 6.56 8.22
N GLN A 62 1.55 6.60 7.79
CA GLN A 62 1.90 6.81 6.38
C GLN A 62 1.33 5.70 5.48
N LEU A 63 1.50 4.45 5.88
CA LEU A 63 1.03 3.29 5.12
C LEU A 63 -0.50 3.18 5.10
N SER A 64 -1.18 3.55 6.20
CA SER A 64 -2.65 3.40 6.31
C SER A 64 -3.44 4.65 5.88
N SER A 65 -2.76 5.79 5.72
CA SER A 65 -3.42 7.06 5.37
C SER A 65 -4.13 6.97 4.02
N SER A 66 -5.32 7.58 3.94
CA SER A 66 -6.08 7.74 2.70
C SER A 66 -5.41 8.64 1.67
N ALA A 67 -4.48 9.50 2.11
CA ALA A 67 -3.62 10.31 1.26
C ALA A 67 -2.24 9.67 1.00
N GLY A 68 -1.92 8.57 1.70
CA GLY A 68 -0.71 7.78 1.50
C GLY A 68 -1.03 6.49 0.74
N ASP A 69 -0.55 5.36 1.27
CA ASP A 69 -0.61 4.09 0.56
C ASP A 69 -1.96 3.36 0.71
N LYS A 70 -2.83 3.78 1.63
CA LYS A 70 -4.18 3.23 1.85
C LYS A 70 -4.23 1.73 2.21
N TYR A 71 -3.19 1.20 2.85
CA TYR A 71 -3.28 -0.13 3.46
C TYR A 71 -4.31 -0.14 4.59
N THR A 72 -4.90 -1.30 4.87
CA THR A 72 -5.61 -1.47 6.14
C THR A 72 -4.65 -1.26 7.31
N VAL A 73 -5.15 -0.83 8.47
CA VAL A 73 -4.30 -0.61 9.66
C VAL A 73 -3.56 -1.89 10.06
N ASP A 74 -4.17 -3.06 9.89
CA ASP A 74 -3.54 -4.35 10.18
C ASP A 74 -2.38 -4.65 9.22
N GLN A 75 -2.56 -4.43 7.92
CA GLN A 75 -1.49 -4.58 6.92
C GLN A 75 -0.36 -3.57 7.14
N ALA A 76 -0.69 -2.30 7.42
CA ALA A 76 0.28 -1.26 7.74
C ALA A 76 1.10 -1.62 8.99
N THR A 77 0.42 -2.10 10.04
CA THR A 77 1.06 -2.56 11.28
C THR A 77 1.96 -3.77 11.06
N TYR A 78 1.49 -4.73 10.27
CA TYR A 78 2.29 -5.89 9.87
C TYR A 78 3.53 -5.46 9.09
N GLY A 79 3.35 -4.61 8.08
CA GLY A 79 4.40 -4.06 7.23
C GLY A 79 5.48 -3.37 8.05
N ALA A 80 5.08 -2.44 8.92
CA ALA A 80 6.00 -1.68 9.77
C ALA A 80 6.82 -2.58 10.71
N LYS A 81 6.20 -3.59 11.33
CA LYS A 81 6.88 -4.57 12.20
C LYS A 81 7.89 -5.42 11.43
N GLN A 82 7.49 -5.98 10.30
CA GLN A 82 8.39 -6.86 9.54
C GLN A 82 9.50 -6.10 8.80
N ALA A 83 9.33 -4.79 8.60
CA ALA A 83 10.36 -3.91 8.09
C ALA A 83 11.33 -3.40 9.17
N GLY A 84 11.08 -3.67 10.46
CA GLY A 84 11.88 -3.18 11.58
C GLY A 84 11.67 -1.70 11.91
N GLY A 85 10.59 -1.09 11.40
CA GLY A 85 10.14 0.25 11.81
C GLY A 85 9.30 0.23 13.09
N CYS A 86 8.86 -0.98 13.46
CA CYS A 86 8.33 -1.42 14.74
C CYS A 86 9.00 -2.78 15.05
#